data_AF-A0A6N2QUZ3-F1
#
_entry.id   AF-A0A6N2QUZ3-F1
#
_cell.length_a   1.000
_cell.length_b   1.000
_cell.length_c   1.000
_cell.angle_alpha   90.00
_cell.angle_beta   90.00
_cell.angle_gamma   90.00
#
_symmetry.space_group_name_H-M   'P 1'
#
loop_
_entity.id
_entity.type
_entity.pdbx_description
1 polymer ?
#
loop_
_entity_poly.entity_id
_entity_poly.type
_entity_poly.pdbx_seq_one_letter_code
_entity_poly.pdbx_strand_id
1 'polypeptide(L)'
;MLKINREELLELTRRMTVSRNAMTRIAGGYIDKDGFIDGTFNTNFLNLSAKEKTRNLSLAKKIPFADTNKNLKRYVFNGIDSASIRQLLMGLKTCGLKNDALLDTFYELVSEQYCCSYDYAVFFFHSTYDIPIKGADKESLWDSEEVYEYLICALCPVSGDYEPGDPEFGFIFPAFCDRTEDPDYIDIYEKNPDRPHITLYNILGVNADR
;
A
#
# COMPACT_ATOMS: atom_id res chain seq x y z
N MET A 1 -20.98 2.93 -4.24
CA MET A 1 -19.58 2.92 -3.79
C MET A 1 -19.54 2.78 -2.28
N LEU A 2 -18.93 1.72 -1.75
CA LEU A 2 -18.68 1.58 -0.31
C LEU A 2 -17.75 2.72 0.13
N LYS A 3 -18.19 3.52 1.10
CA LYS A 3 -17.42 4.65 1.59
C LYS A 3 -16.40 4.16 2.61
N ILE A 4 -15.18 4.68 2.51
CA ILE A 4 -14.15 4.44 3.50
C ILE A 4 -14.49 5.25 4.76
N ASN A 5 -14.42 4.60 5.93
CA ASN A 5 -14.53 5.26 7.22
C ASN A 5 -13.19 5.93 7.58
N ARG A 6 -13.17 7.26 7.60
CA ARG A 6 -11.96 8.04 7.89
C ARG A 6 -11.40 7.77 9.28
N GLU A 7 -12.24 7.52 10.29
CA GLU A 7 -11.76 7.32 11.65
C GLU A 7 -10.96 6.02 11.81
N GLU A 8 -11.35 4.97 11.08
CA GLU A 8 -10.67 3.68 11.07
C GLU A 8 -9.28 3.79 10.43
N LEU A 9 -9.16 4.48 9.29
CA LEU A 9 -7.84 4.73 8.69
C LEU A 9 -6.97 5.68 9.54
N LEU A 10 -7.59 6.63 10.25
CA LEU A 10 -6.85 7.47 11.20
C LEU A 10 -6.32 6.67 12.40
N GLU A 11 -7.04 5.65 12.85
CA GLU A 11 -6.54 4.70 13.87
C GLU A 11 -5.27 3.99 13.39
N LEU A 12 -5.24 3.54 12.14
CA LEU A 12 -4.07 2.91 11.53
C LEU A 12 -2.90 3.90 11.38
N THR A 13 -3.14 5.08 10.79
CA THR A 13 -2.09 6.08 10.50
C THR A 13 -1.46 6.71 11.75
N ARG A 14 -2.16 6.71 12.90
CA ARG A 14 -1.60 7.15 14.20
C ARG A 14 -0.49 6.23 14.71
N ARG A 15 -0.45 4.97 14.25
CA ARG A 15 0.61 4.01 14.59
C ARG A 15 1.83 4.12 13.68
N MET A 16 1.75 4.80 12.54
CA MET A 16 2.86 4.96 11.60
C MET A 16 3.88 6.01 12.08
N THR A 17 4.46 5.77 13.25
CA THR A 17 5.56 6.54 13.86
C THR A 17 6.66 5.60 14.33
N VAL A 18 7.89 6.09 14.44
CA VAL A 18 9.04 5.25 14.83
C VAL A 18 8.80 4.51 16.16
N SER A 19 8.10 5.14 17.10
CA SER A 19 7.84 4.58 18.43
C SER A 19 6.63 3.66 18.53
N ARG A 20 5.76 3.60 17.52
CA ARG A 20 4.46 2.88 17.61
C ARG A 20 4.16 1.95 16.43
N ASN A 21 4.98 1.97 15.38
CA ASN A 21 4.72 1.21 14.17
C ASN A 21 4.90 -0.30 14.39
N ALA A 22 4.12 -1.06 13.64
CA ALA A 22 4.22 -2.51 13.55
C ALA A 22 4.61 -2.94 12.11
N MET A 23 5.37 -2.09 11.41
CA MET A 23 5.88 -2.45 10.08
C MET A 23 6.89 -3.58 10.26
N THR A 24 6.70 -4.68 9.54
CA THR A 24 7.59 -5.85 9.65
C THR A 24 8.60 -5.87 8.51
N ARG A 25 8.21 -5.41 7.32
CA ARG A 25 9.05 -5.47 6.13
C ARG A 25 8.82 -4.31 5.17
N ILE A 26 9.88 -3.93 4.48
CA ILE A 26 9.84 -3.04 3.32
C ILE A 26 10.56 -3.72 2.15
N ALA A 27 9.99 -3.60 0.97
CA ALA A 27 10.63 -3.93 -0.28
C ALA A 27 10.43 -2.78 -1.28
N GLY A 28 11.29 -2.69 -2.27
CA GLY A 28 11.08 -1.78 -3.38
C GLY A 28 11.84 -2.18 -4.64
N GLY A 29 11.31 -1.79 -5.78
CA GLY A 29 11.97 -1.83 -7.08
C GLY A 29 12.13 -0.41 -7.62
N TYR A 30 13.28 -0.12 -8.22
CA TYR A 30 13.56 1.10 -8.95
C TYR A 30 13.47 0.79 -10.44
N ILE A 31 12.69 1.58 -11.16
CA ILE A 31 12.41 1.41 -12.58
C ILE A 31 12.74 2.72 -13.29
N ASP A 32 13.52 2.63 -14.36
CA ASP A 32 13.82 3.79 -15.18
C ASP A 32 12.63 4.17 -16.07
N LYS A 33 12.70 5.34 -16.69
CA LYS A 33 11.68 5.81 -17.65
C LYS A 33 11.44 4.89 -18.85
N ASP A 34 12.38 3.99 -19.16
CA ASP A 34 12.32 3.07 -20.30
C ASP A 34 11.73 1.70 -19.89
N GLY A 35 11.37 1.54 -18.60
CA GLY A 35 10.74 0.34 -18.04
C GLY A 35 11.75 -0.72 -17.58
N PHE A 36 13.05 -0.40 -17.52
CA PHE A 36 14.07 -1.30 -17.01
C PHE A 36 14.13 -1.24 -15.48
N ILE A 37 14.17 -2.41 -14.84
CA ILE A 37 14.28 -2.51 -13.38
C ILE A 37 15.77 -2.39 -13.01
N ASP A 38 16.19 -1.20 -12.60
CA ASP A 38 17.58 -0.88 -12.21
C ASP A 38 18.06 -1.66 -10.98
N GLY A 39 17.14 -1.98 -10.08
CA GLY A 39 17.44 -2.77 -8.91
C GLY A 39 16.28 -2.91 -7.94
N THR A 40 16.37 -3.93 -7.08
CA THR A 40 15.38 -4.20 -6.04
C THR A 40 16.04 -4.32 -4.67
N PHE A 41 15.25 -4.13 -3.62
CA PHE A 41 15.65 -4.43 -2.26
C PHE A 41 14.50 -5.03 -1.47
N ASN A 42 14.84 -5.82 -0.45
CA ASN A 42 13.86 -6.40 0.47
C ASN A 42 14.49 -6.62 1.85
N THR A 43 14.06 -5.85 2.86
CA THR A 43 14.67 -5.87 4.19
C THR A 43 13.66 -5.85 5.32
N ASN A 44 14.01 -6.49 6.43
CA ASN A 44 13.22 -6.38 7.66
C ASN A 44 13.21 -4.91 8.12
N PHE A 45 12.02 -4.39 8.43
CA PHE A 45 11.86 -2.99 8.79
C PHE A 45 12.66 -2.61 10.04
N LEU A 46 12.88 -3.55 10.96
CA LEU A 46 13.69 -3.35 12.17
C LEU A 46 15.15 -3.06 11.86
N ASN A 47 15.69 -3.56 10.74
CA ASN A 47 17.08 -3.37 10.34
C ASN A 47 17.37 -1.94 9.83
N LEU A 48 16.34 -1.18 9.51
CA LEU A 48 16.48 0.21 9.09
C LEU A 48 16.95 1.11 10.24
N SER A 49 17.78 2.10 9.90
CA SER A 49 18.13 3.19 10.81
C SER A 49 16.90 4.02 11.21
N ALA A 50 17.00 4.79 12.29
CA ALA A 50 15.89 5.66 12.73
C ALA A 50 15.48 6.69 11.65
N LYS A 51 16.45 7.20 10.88
CA LYS A 51 16.21 8.13 9.77
C LYS A 51 15.43 7.45 8.64
N GLU A 52 15.86 6.25 8.22
CA GLU A 52 15.16 5.47 7.19
C GLU A 52 13.76 5.07 7.64
N LYS A 53 13.59 4.60 8.89
CA LYS A 53 12.27 4.32 9.46
C LYS A 53 11.35 5.54 9.39
N THR A 54 11.83 6.71 9.79
CA THR A 54 11.06 7.96 9.74
C THR A 54 10.63 8.29 8.31
N ARG A 55 11.55 8.23 7.35
CA ARG A 55 11.27 8.50 5.93
C ARG A 55 10.23 7.52 5.38
N ASN A 56 10.45 6.23 5.58
CA ASN A 56 9.63 5.15 5.04
C ASN A 56 8.22 5.13 5.66
N LEU A 57 8.09 5.37 6.97
CA LEU A 57 6.78 5.53 7.62
C LEU A 57 6.03 6.76 7.10
N SER A 58 6.73 7.87 6.86
CA SER A 58 6.13 9.07 6.26
C SER A 58 5.59 8.78 4.86
N LEU A 59 6.36 8.05 4.04
CA LEU A 59 5.96 7.64 2.70
C LEU A 59 4.72 6.74 2.73
N ALA A 60 4.78 5.64 3.50
CA ALA A 60 3.67 4.70 3.64
C ALA A 60 2.41 5.38 4.16
N LYS A 61 2.53 6.28 5.14
CA LYS A 61 1.41 6.99 5.76
C LYS A 61 0.64 7.89 4.80
N LYS A 62 1.28 8.45 3.77
CA LYS A 62 0.62 9.35 2.81
C LYS A 62 -0.58 8.71 2.14
N ILE A 63 -0.51 7.40 1.88
CA ILE A 63 -1.56 6.62 1.21
C ILE A 63 -2.85 6.57 2.07
N PRO A 64 -2.89 5.94 3.27
CA PRO A 64 -4.09 5.87 4.10
C PRO A 64 -4.46 7.20 4.78
N PHE A 65 -3.57 8.19 4.83
CA PHE A 65 -3.87 9.51 5.42
C PHE A 65 -4.54 10.49 4.44
N ALA A 66 -4.53 10.19 3.14
CA ALA A 66 -5.09 11.05 2.11
C ALA A 66 -6.59 11.34 2.31
N ASP A 67 -7.11 12.32 1.56
CA ASP A 67 -8.51 12.70 1.62
C ASP A 67 -9.41 11.53 1.23
N THR A 68 -10.10 11.00 2.24
CA THR A 68 -10.92 9.81 2.15
C THR A 68 -12.12 10.05 1.24
N ASN A 69 -12.41 9.11 0.35
CA ASN A 69 -13.43 9.17 -0.70
C ASN A 69 -13.20 10.27 -1.76
N LYS A 70 -12.01 10.88 -1.81
CA LYS A 70 -11.57 11.80 -2.87
C LYS A 70 -10.27 11.32 -3.50
N ASN A 71 -9.17 11.39 -2.76
CA ASN A 71 -7.85 10.93 -3.18
C ASN A 71 -7.65 9.45 -2.86
N LEU A 72 -8.18 8.98 -1.73
CA LEU A 72 -8.22 7.56 -1.36
C LEU A 72 -9.64 7.03 -1.57
N LYS A 73 -9.82 6.06 -2.46
CA LYS A 73 -11.12 5.51 -2.82
C LYS A 73 -11.11 3.99 -2.77
N ARG A 74 -12.23 3.40 -2.37
CA ARG A 74 -12.42 1.96 -2.28
C ARG A 74 -12.91 1.39 -3.59
N TYR A 75 -12.26 0.34 -4.05
CA TYR A 75 -12.61 -0.42 -5.25
C TYR A 75 -12.79 -1.89 -4.89
N VAL A 76 -13.67 -2.55 -5.64
CA VAL A 76 -13.93 -3.99 -5.52
C VAL A 76 -13.21 -4.72 -6.64
N PHE A 77 -12.61 -5.87 -6.33
CA PHE A 77 -12.10 -6.79 -7.33
C PHE A 77 -13.27 -7.54 -7.97
N ASN A 78 -13.85 -6.96 -9.03
CA ASN A 78 -15.06 -7.47 -9.69
C ASN A 78 -14.80 -8.02 -11.09
N GLY A 79 -14.07 -9.13 -11.20
CA GLY A 79 -13.94 -9.82 -12.47
C GLY A 79 -12.82 -10.85 -12.52
N ILE A 80 -12.83 -11.65 -13.58
CA ILE A 80 -11.74 -12.58 -13.91
C ILE A 80 -10.42 -11.81 -14.05
N ASP A 81 -10.47 -10.59 -14.61
CA ASP A 81 -9.31 -9.73 -14.82
C ASP A 81 -8.62 -9.30 -13.51
N SER A 82 -9.39 -9.20 -12.41
CA SER A 82 -8.84 -8.91 -11.08
C SER A 82 -8.33 -10.12 -10.30
N ALA A 83 -8.65 -11.34 -10.73
CA ALA A 83 -8.41 -12.55 -9.93
C ALA A 83 -6.91 -12.84 -9.77
N SER A 84 -6.12 -12.71 -10.84
CA SER A 84 -4.68 -12.97 -10.82
C SER A 84 -3.94 -11.96 -9.96
N ILE A 85 -4.23 -10.66 -10.12
CA ILE A 85 -3.58 -9.61 -9.34
C ILE A 85 -3.98 -9.66 -7.85
N ARG A 86 -5.26 -9.96 -7.55
CA ARG A 86 -5.70 -10.19 -6.16
C ARG A 86 -4.97 -11.38 -5.54
N GLN A 87 -4.78 -12.48 -6.29
CA GLN A 87 -4.00 -13.63 -5.82
C GLN A 87 -2.53 -13.29 -5.59
N LEU A 88 -1.91 -12.50 -6.48
CA LEU A 88 -0.54 -12.01 -6.31
C LEU A 88 -0.40 -11.15 -5.04
N LEU A 89 -1.31 -10.19 -4.83
CA LEU A 89 -1.32 -9.35 -3.62
C LEU A 89 -1.57 -10.15 -2.35
N MET A 90 -2.47 -11.14 -2.39
CA MET A 90 -2.67 -12.06 -1.26
C MET A 90 -1.41 -12.89 -0.98
N GLY A 91 -0.71 -13.38 -2.01
CA GLY A 91 0.56 -14.09 -1.86
C GLY A 91 1.65 -13.21 -1.23
N LEU A 92 1.78 -11.97 -1.70
CA LEU A 92 2.70 -10.97 -1.14
C LEU A 92 2.40 -10.68 0.34
N LYS A 93 1.11 -10.54 0.69
CA LYS A 93 0.64 -10.35 2.07
C LYS A 93 0.99 -11.56 2.92
N THR A 94 0.49 -12.74 2.58
CA THR A 94 0.63 -13.97 3.38
C THR A 94 2.08 -14.42 3.54
N CYS A 95 2.95 -14.14 2.56
CA CYS A 95 4.39 -14.41 2.73
C CYS A 95 5.12 -13.35 3.57
N GLY A 96 4.47 -12.26 3.98
CA GLY A 96 5.09 -11.14 4.70
C GLY A 96 6.15 -10.41 3.86
N LEU A 97 5.93 -10.33 2.55
CA LEU A 97 6.91 -9.88 1.54
C LEU A 97 8.21 -10.70 1.56
N LYS A 98 8.18 -11.99 1.88
CA LYS A 98 9.38 -12.85 1.91
C LYS A 98 9.76 -13.52 0.63
N ASN A 99 8.88 -13.50 -0.35
CA ASN A 99 9.13 -14.10 -1.64
C ASN A 99 9.51 -13.02 -2.66
N ASP A 100 10.81 -12.89 -2.94
CA ASP A 100 11.32 -11.91 -3.92
C ASP A 100 10.76 -12.17 -5.32
N ALA A 101 10.51 -13.43 -5.71
CA ALA A 101 9.93 -13.73 -7.02
C ALA A 101 8.50 -13.17 -7.20
N LEU A 102 7.70 -13.11 -6.12
CA LEU A 102 6.38 -12.47 -6.19
C LEU A 102 6.50 -10.93 -6.28
N LEU A 103 7.50 -10.34 -5.62
CA LEU A 103 7.78 -8.92 -5.73
C LEU A 103 8.24 -8.58 -7.15
N ASP A 104 9.17 -9.34 -7.70
CA ASP A 104 9.69 -9.19 -9.06
C ASP A 104 8.55 -9.31 -10.08
N THR A 105 7.66 -10.31 -9.93
CA THR A 105 6.46 -10.44 -10.79
C THR A 105 5.60 -9.17 -10.77
N PHE A 106 5.42 -8.54 -9.60
CA PHE A 106 4.66 -7.30 -9.50
C PHE A 106 5.40 -6.12 -10.15
N TYR A 107 6.71 -6.00 -9.94
CA TYR A 107 7.51 -4.94 -10.54
C TYR A 107 7.55 -5.04 -12.06
N GLU A 108 7.70 -6.25 -12.61
CA GLU A 108 7.61 -6.53 -14.05
C GLU A 108 6.24 -6.15 -14.61
N LEU A 109 5.16 -6.55 -13.93
CA LEU A 109 3.79 -6.20 -14.35
C LEU A 109 3.58 -4.68 -14.44
N VAL A 110 4.12 -3.94 -13.48
CA VAL A 110 4.07 -2.48 -13.47
C VAL A 110 4.97 -1.90 -14.55
N SER A 111 6.21 -2.35 -14.69
CA SER A 111 7.19 -1.79 -15.63
C SER A 111 6.82 -2.02 -17.10
N GLU A 112 6.16 -3.14 -17.41
CA GLU A 112 5.69 -3.43 -18.76
C GLU A 112 4.54 -2.52 -19.23
N GLN A 113 3.74 -1.99 -18.30
CA GLN A 113 2.51 -1.28 -18.64
C GLN A 113 2.55 0.21 -18.29
N TYR A 114 3.22 0.58 -17.19
CA TYR A 114 3.27 1.96 -16.71
C TYR A 114 4.41 2.73 -17.37
N CYS A 115 4.09 3.49 -18.43
CA CYS A 115 5.05 4.37 -19.08
C CYS A 115 4.96 5.80 -18.55
N CYS A 116 6.05 6.32 -18.00
CA CYS A 116 6.19 7.72 -17.61
C CYS A 116 7.51 8.33 -18.10
N SER A 117 7.62 9.66 -18.10
CA SER A 117 8.80 10.36 -18.64
C SER A 117 9.95 10.52 -17.64
N TYR A 118 9.91 9.79 -16.52
CA TYR A 118 10.83 9.91 -15.39
C TYR A 118 11.00 8.54 -14.72
N ASP A 119 12.10 8.39 -13.99
CA ASP A 119 12.38 7.19 -13.22
C ASP A 119 11.50 7.16 -11.96
N TYR A 120 11.09 5.98 -11.54
CA TYR A 120 10.16 5.82 -10.42
C TYR A 120 10.51 4.60 -9.59
N ALA A 121 9.92 4.52 -8.40
CA ALA A 121 10.04 3.39 -7.50
C ALA A 121 8.67 2.88 -7.10
N VAL A 122 8.56 1.56 -6.97
CA VAL A 122 7.41 0.87 -6.39
C VAL A 122 7.85 0.34 -5.02
N PHE A 123 7.31 0.90 -3.95
CA PHE A 123 7.58 0.42 -2.58
C PHE A 123 6.42 -0.40 -2.04
N PHE A 124 6.73 -1.55 -1.43
CA PHE A 124 5.81 -2.31 -0.61
C PHE A 124 6.20 -2.24 0.86
N PHE A 125 5.19 -2.07 1.71
CA PHE A 125 5.28 -2.16 3.16
C PHE A 125 4.34 -3.25 3.64
N HIS A 126 4.82 -4.08 4.56
CA HIS A 126 3.99 -5.08 5.23
C HIS A 126 3.89 -4.76 6.73
N SER A 127 2.69 -4.90 7.28
CA SER A 127 2.43 -4.70 8.69
C SER A 127 1.27 -5.54 9.18
N THR A 128 1.29 -5.85 10.47
CA THR A 128 0.17 -6.42 11.20
C THR A 128 -0.33 -5.41 12.23
N TYR A 129 -1.63 -5.38 12.45
CA TYR A 129 -2.26 -4.47 13.38
C TYR A 129 -3.25 -5.21 14.29
N ASP A 130 -2.92 -5.32 15.58
CA ASP A 130 -3.82 -5.87 16.60
C ASP A 130 -4.97 -4.91 16.89
N ILE A 131 -6.19 -5.31 16.53
CA ILE A 131 -7.37 -4.46 16.64
C ILE A 131 -7.90 -4.49 18.08
N PRO A 132 -7.86 -3.37 18.82
CA PRO A 132 -8.35 -3.34 20.19
C PRO A 132 -9.87 -3.47 20.24
N ILE A 133 -10.39 -4.18 21.25
CA ILE A 133 -11.83 -4.21 21.52
C ILE A 133 -12.27 -2.84 22.07
N LYS A 134 -13.25 -2.21 21.41
CA LYS A 134 -13.89 -0.97 21.90
C LYS A 134 -15.18 -1.33 22.65
N GLY A 135 -15.20 -1.14 23.97
CA GLY A 135 -16.45 -1.22 24.74
C GLY A 135 -17.41 -0.06 24.42
N ALA A 136 -18.67 -0.18 24.84
CA ALA A 136 -19.70 0.86 24.64
C ALA A 136 -19.28 2.26 25.16
N ASP A 137 -18.39 2.30 26.15
CA ASP A 137 -17.92 3.52 26.80
C ASP A 137 -16.57 4.04 26.26
N LYS A 138 -16.15 3.63 25.05
CA LYS A 138 -14.89 4.05 24.38
C LYS A 138 -13.58 3.73 25.13
N GLU A 139 -13.62 3.08 26.28
CA GLU A 139 -12.42 2.51 26.89
C GLU A 139 -11.99 1.26 26.10
N SER A 140 -10.71 1.24 25.71
CA SER A 140 -10.09 0.09 25.06
C SER A 140 -9.90 -1.01 26.10
N LEU A 141 -10.49 -2.18 25.86
CA LEU A 141 -10.15 -3.39 26.61
C LEU A 141 -8.78 -3.88 26.13
N TRP A 142 -8.04 -4.55 27.01
CA TRP A 142 -6.67 -5.01 26.76
C TRP A 142 -6.58 -6.22 25.82
N ASP A 143 -7.72 -6.85 25.50
CA ASP A 143 -7.78 -7.95 24.54
C ASP A 143 -7.98 -7.45 23.11
N SER A 144 -7.32 -8.11 22.16
CA SER A 144 -7.52 -7.96 20.72
C SER A 144 -8.02 -9.29 20.16
N GLU A 145 -9.20 -9.31 19.54
CA GLU A 145 -9.76 -10.53 18.93
C GLU A 145 -9.27 -10.74 17.49
N GLU A 146 -8.91 -9.66 16.80
CA GLU A 146 -8.63 -9.67 15.36
C GLU A 146 -7.27 -9.02 15.07
N VAL A 147 -6.51 -9.62 14.16
CA VAL A 147 -5.24 -9.07 13.64
C VAL A 147 -5.46 -8.69 12.19
N TYR A 148 -5.31 -7.40 11.89
CA TYR A 148 -5.35 -6.88 10.53
C TYR A 148 -3.96 -6.94 9.90
N GLU A 149 -3.72 -7.87 8.98
CA GLU A 149 -2.48 -7.97 8.21
C GLU A 149 -2.68 -7.28 6.85
N TYR A 150 -1.78 -6.38 6.48
CA TYR A 150 -1.97 -5.56 5.29
C TYR A 150 -0.66 -5.16 4.60
N LEU A 151 -0.82 -4.83 3.33
CA LEU A 151 0.16 -4.22 2.45
C LEU A 151 -0.18 -2.75 2.25
N ILE A 152 0.85 -1.92 2.21
CA ILE A 152 0.78 -0.60 1.57
C ILE A 152 1.73 -0.62 0.38
N CYS A 153 1.24 -0.22 -0.79
CA CYS A 153 2.07 0.05 -1.96
C CYS A 153 2.12 1.55 -2.23
N ALA A 154 3.30 2.07 -2.58
CA ALA A 154 3.50 3.46 -2.97
C ALA A 154 4.36 3.55 -4.22
N LEU A 155 3.82 4.17 -5.27
CA LEU A 155 4.50 4.48 -6.52
C LEU A 155 4.96 5.93 -6.48
N CYS A 156 6.27 6.16 -6.56
CA CYS A 156 6.89 7.45 -6.32
C CYS A 156 7.83 7.81 -7.47
N PRO A 157 7.83 9.06 -7.98
CA PRO A 157 8.91 9.55 -8.82
C PRO A 157 10.22 9.52 -8.03
N VAL A 158 11.31 9.26 -8.73
CA VAL A 158 12.65 9.16 -8.15
C VAL A 158 13.56 10.20 -8.81
N SER A 159 14.50 10.74 -8.03
CA SER A 159 15.47 11.71 -8.53
C SER A 159 16.84 11.51 -7.91
N GLY A 160 17.89 11.88 -8.65
CA GLY A 160 19.28 11.84 -8.19
C GLY A 160 19.70 10.44 -7.76
N ASP A 161 20.16 10.31 -6.52
CA ASP A 161 20.67 9.06 -5.92
C ASP A 161 19.53 8.14 -5.43
N TYR A 162 18.55 7.86 -6.29
CA TYR A 162 17.38 7.05 -5.98
C TYR A 162 16.53 7.58 -4.82
N GLU A 163 16.47 8.90 -4.62
CA GLU A 163 15.62 9.48 -3.59
C GLU A 163 14.16 9.54 -4.07
N PRO A 164 13.22 8.79 -3.45
CA PRO A 164 11.80 8.93 -3.75
C PRO A 164 11.27 10.29 -3.31
N GLY A 165 10.51 10.90 -4.22
CA GLY A 165 9.59 12.00 -3.96
C GLY A 165 8.28 11.51 -3.35
N ASP A 166 7.26 12.36 -3.46
CA ASP A 166 5.93 12.06 -2.91
C ASP A 166 5.18 11.03 -3.75
N PRO A 167 4.44 10.09 -3.13
CA PRO A 167 3.66 9.11 -3.88
C PRO A 167 2.66 9.79 -4.81
N GLU A 168 2.59 9.29 -6.04
CA GLU A 168 1.63 9.75 -7.05
C GLU A 168 0.47 8.77 -7.19
N PHE A 169 0.75 7.49 -6.92
CA PHE A 169 -0.22 6.43 -6.85
C PHE A 169 0.13 5.48 -5.70
N GLY A 170 -0.84 4.76 -5.18
CA GLY A 170 -0.59 3.72 -4.18
C GLY A 170 -1.86 3.06 -3.72
N PHE A 171 -1.75 2.12 -2.80
CA PHE A 171 -2.93 1.45 -2.25
C PHE A 171 -2.66 0.84 -0.88
N ILE A 172 -3.73 0.54 -0.16
CA ILE A 172 -3.74 -0.40 0.96
C ILE A 172 -4.59 -1.61 0.59
N PHE A 173 -4.03 -2.80 0.81
CA PHE A 173 -4.69 -4.09 0.53
C PHE A 173 -4.40 -5.10 1.65
N PRO A 174 -5.39 -5.87 2.11
CA PRO A 174 -6.83 -5.76 1.84
C PRO A 174 -7.40 -4.42 2.33
N ALA A 175 -8.67 -4.13 2.05
CA ALA A 175 -9.30 -2.94 2.62
C ALA A 175 -9.58 -3.13 4.12
N PHE A 176 -9.48 -2.05 4.90
CA PHE A 176 -9.88 -2.08 6.31
C PHE A 176 -11.32 -1.56 6.44
N CYS A 177 -12.26 -2.41 6.86
CA CYS A 177 -13.67 -2.07 6.97
C CYS A 177 -14.28 -2.74 8.20
N ASP A 178 -15.10 -2.01 8.95
CA ASP A 178 -15.85 -2.55 10.10
C ASP A 178 -14.95 -3.30 11.07
N ARG A 179 -13.74 -2.77 11.28
CA ARG A 179 -12.68 -3.34 12.13
C ARG A 179 -12.26 -4.77 11.74
N THR A 180 -12.25 -5.11 10.45
CA THR A 180 -11.64 -6.35 9.92
C THR A 180 -11.02 -6.12 8.54
N GLU A 181 -10.27 -7.09 8.03
CA GLU A 181 -9.84 -7.12 6.62
C GLU A 181 -10.98 -7.52 5.70
N ASP A 182 -11.08 -6.86 4.55
CA ASP A 182 -11.91 -7.30 3.45
C ASP A 182 -11.06 -7.49 2.17
N PRO A 183 -10.67 -8.75 1.87
CA PRO A 183 -9.87 -9.08 0.69
C PRO A 183 -10.56 -8.87 -0.66
N ASP A 184 -11.87 -8.64 -0.68
CA ASP A 184 -12.58 -8.34 -1.94
C ASP A 184 -12.42 -6.88 -2.36
N TYR A 185 -11.85 -6.04 -1.49
CA TYR A 185 -11.64 -4.62 -1.74
C TYR A 185 -10.18 -4.19 -1.58
N ILE A 186 -9.88 -3.07 -2.24
CA ILE A 186 -8.61 -2.36 -2.20
C ILE A 186 -8.90 -0.86 -2.10
N ASP A 187 -8.18 -0.15 -1.25
CA ASP A 187 -8.29 1.31 -1.15
C ASP A 187 -7.12 1.94 -1.91
N ILE A 188 -7.40 2.58 -3.03
CA ILE A 188 -6.41 3.14 -3.95
C ILE A 188 -6.30 4.64 -3.74
N TYR A 189 -5.06 5.10 -3.56
CA TYR A 189 -4.66 6.49 -3.51
C TYR A 189 -4.26 6.95 -4.92
N GLU A 190 -4.83 8.08 -5.32
CA GLU A 190 -4.46 8.83 -6.51
C GLU A 190 -4.21 10.29 -6.10
N LYS A 191 -3.01 10.78 -6.40
CA LYS A 191 -2.60 12.16 -6.10
C LYS A 191 -3.45 13.17 -6.86
N ASN A 192 -3.79 12.86 -8.11
CA ASN A 192 -4.62 13.71 -8.96
C ASN A 192 -5.87 12.97 -9.47
N PRO A 193 -6.97 12.95 -8.70
CA PRO A 193 -8.20 12.24 -9.09
C PRO A 193 -8.84 12.73 -10.39
N ASP A 194 -8.52 13.96 -10.83
CA ASP A 194 -9.02 14.53 -12.08
C ASP A 194 -8.20 14.07 -13.30
N ARG A 195 -7.02 13.46 -13.07
CA ARG A 195 -6.15 12.88 -14.09
C ARG A 195 -5.57 11.56 -13.58
N PRO A 196 -6.42 10.53 -13.39
CA PRO A 196 -6.00 9.28 -12.79
C PRO A 196 -5.02 8.52 -13.68
N HIS A 197 -4.10 7.78 -13.06
CA HIS A 197 -3.20 6.86 -13.74
C HIS A 197 -3.95 5.60 -14.20
N ILE A 198 -4.78 5.71 -15.25
CA ILE A 198 -5.68 4.64 -15.73
C ILE A 198 -4.96 3.29 -15.88
N THR A 199 -3.73 3.28 -16.38
CA THR A 199 -2.96 2.03 -16.52
C THR A 199 -2.71 1.33 -15.20
N LEU A 200 -2.48 2.06 -14.10
CA LEU A 200 -2.28 1.47 -12.78
C LEU A 200 -3.58 0.88 -12.21
N TYR A 201 -4.74 1.47 -12.51
CA TYR A 201 -6.04 0.88 -12.19
C TYR A 201 -6.26 -0.43 -12.98
N ASN A 202 -5.90 -0.45 -14.27
CA ASN A 202 -6.01 -1.63 -15.12
C ASN A 202 -5.10 -2.77 -14.65
N ILE A 203 -3.85 -2.46 -14.25
CA ILE A 203 -2.93 -3.44 -13.63
C ILE A 203 -3.58 -4.08 -12.40
N LEU A 204 -4.27 -3.28 -11.58
CA LEU A 204 -5.00 -3.75 -10.40
C LEU A 204 -6.36 -4.40 -10.73
N GLY A 205 -6.73 -4.50 -12.01
CA GLY A 205 -7.99 -5.11 -12.44
C GLY A 205 -9.24 -4.38 -11.94
N VAL A 206 -9.14 -3.07 -11.67
CA VAL A 206 -10.24 -2.24 -11.18
C VAL A 206 -10.51 -1.07 -12.14
N ASN A 207 -11.74 -0.56 -12.14
CA ASN A 207 -12.13 0.55 -13.02
C ASN A 207 -12.07 1.90 -12.28
N ALA A 208 -11.30 2.85 -12.82
CA ALA A 208 -11.19 4.20 -12.27
C ALA A 208 -12.50 5.02 -12.35
N ASP A 209 -13.39 4.68 -13.28
CA ASP A 209 -14.64 5.40 -13.58
C ASP A 209 -15.82 5.03 -12.66
N ARG A 210 -15.61 4.21 -11.62
CA ARG A 210 -16.68 3.71 -10.74
C ARG A 210 -16.49 4.03 -9.26
#